data_AF-A0AB74DZM5-F1
#
_entry.id   AF-A0AB74DZM5-F1
#
_cell.length_a   1.000
_cell.length_b   1.000
_cell.length_c   1.000
_cell.angle_alpha   90.00
_cell.angle_beta   90.00
_cell.angle_gamma   90.00
#
_symmetry.space_group_name_H-M   'P 1'
#
loop_
_entity.id
_entity.type
_entity.pdbx_description
1 polymer ?
#
loop_
_entity_poly.entity_id
_entity_poly.type
_entity_poly.pdbx_seq_one_letter_code
_entity_poly.pdbx_strand_id
1 'polypeptide(L)'
;ILHPRISRNRRFAPRQYPLDRLKAIGAQYDATINDVALAIIGGGLRRFLDELGALPNKSLIVVLPVNVRPKDDEGGGNAVATILATLGTDVADPVQRLAAVTASTRAAKAQLRSMDKDAILAYSAALMAPYGVQLASTLSGVKPPWPYTFNLCVSNVPGPEDVLYLGGSRMEASYPVSLVAHSQALNVTL
;
A
#
# COMPACT_ATOMS: atom_id res chain seq x y z
N ILE A 1 2.67 -10.19 -14.37
CA ILE A 1 1.28 -10.22 -13.85
C ILE A 1 0.84 -8.88 -13.28
N LEU A 2 1.60 -8.25 -12.38
CA LEU A 2 1.20 -6.98 -11.73
C LEU A 2 1.57 -5.71 -12.53
N HIS A 3 2.43 -5.82 -13.54
CA HIS A 3 2.91 -4.70 -14.37
C HIS A 3 2.46 -4.65 -15.84
N PRO A 4 1.28 -5.18 -16.24
CA PRO A 4 0.83 -5.03 -17.60
C PRO A 4 0.40 -3.59 -17.87
N ARG A 5 0.31 -3.25 -19.16
CA ARG A 5 -0.56 -2.16 -19.59
C ARG A 5 -2.01 -2.57 -19.27
N ILE A 6 -2.65 -1.87 -18.33
CA ILE A 6 -4.04 -2.12 -17.96
C ILE A 6 -5.01 -1.88 -19.14
N SER A 7 -6.06 -2.70 -19.26
CA SER A 7 -7.06 -2.63 -20.36
C SER A 7 -8.23 -1.71 -19.99
N ARG A 8 -9.42 -1.86 -20.58
CA ARG A 8 -10.66 -1.20 -20.10
C ARG A 8 -11.36 -2.01 -18.99
N ASN A 9 -11.09 -3.30 -18.91
CA ASN A 9 -11.74 -4.18 -17.93
C ASN A 9 -11.12 -3.95 -16.55
N ARG A 10 -11.97 -3.67 -15.56
CA ARG A 10 -11.59 -3.49 -14.15
C ARG A 10 -12.46 -4.41 -13.30
N ARG A 11 -11.88 -4.92 -12.22
CA ARG A 11 -12.61 -5.65 -11.19
C ARG A 11 -12.46 -4.90 -9.89
N PHE A 12 -13.57 -4.80 -9.16
CA PHE A 12 -13.63 -4.22 -7.84
C PHE A 12 -14.06 -5.31 -6.86
N ALA A 13 -13.31 -5.47 -5.77
CA ALA A 13 -13.49 -6.57 -4.83
C ALA A 13 -13.42 -6.07 -3.38
N PRO A 14 -14.56 -5.69 -2.77
CA PRO A 14 -14.60 -5.25 -1.39
C PRO A 14 -14.45 -6.43 -0.42
N ARG A 15 -13.78 -6.17 0.70
CA ARG A 15 -13.66 -7.08 1.85
C ARG A 15 -13.75 -6.28 3.14
N GLN A 16 -14.50 -6.81 4.09
CA GLN A 16 -14.61 -6.26 5.44
C GLN A 16 -13.94 -7.20 6.43
N TYR A 17 -13.25 -6.61 7.41
CA TYR A 17 -12.66 -7.32 8.53
C TYR A 17 -13.06 -6.61 9.82
N PRO A 18 -13.42 -7.33 10.89
CA PRO A 18 -13.69 -6.71 12.18
C PRO A 18 -12.44 -5.97 12.68
N LEU A 19 -12.57 -4.67 12.94
CA LEU A 19 -11.46 -3.80 13.33
C LEU A 19 -10.78 -4.29 14.62
N ASP A 20 -11.57 -4.71 15.60
CA ASP A 20 -11.07 -5.18 16.89
C ASP A 20 -10.25 -6.46 16.75
N ARG A 21 -10.61 -7.33 15.79
CA ARG A 21 -9.83 -8.53 15.49
C ARG A 21 -8.45 -8.17 14.95
N LEU A 22 -8.37 -7.20 14.02
CA LEU A 22 -7.09 -6.77 13.47
C LEU A 22 -6.23 -6.06 14.52
N LYS A 23 -6.84 -5.23 15.38
CA LYS A 23 -6.17 -4.59 16.53
C LYS A 23 -5.63 -5.62 17.52
N ALA A 24 -6.42 -6.65 17.85
CA ALA A 24 -5.99 -7.72 18.75
C ALA A 24 -4.78 -8.49 18.20
N ILE A 25 -4.78 -8.81 16.90
CA ILE A 25 -3.61 -9.43 16.24
C ILE A 25 -2.41 -8.48 16.31
N GLY A 26 -2.60 -7.20 16.01
CA GLY A 26 -1.55 -6.19 16.09
C GLY A 26 -0.92 -6.13 17.48
N ALA A 27 -1.75 -6.04 18.52
CA ALA A 27 -1.31 -6.01 19.92
C ALA A 27 -0.53 -7.27 20.32
N GLN A 28 -0.99 -8.45 19.88
CA GLN A 28 -0.34 -9.72 20.20
C GLN A 28 1.07 -9.85 19.61
N TYR A 29 1.32 -9.25 18.45
CA TYR A 29 2.57 -9.40 17.70
C TYR A 29 3.40 -8.12 17.59
N ASP A 30 3.14 -7.12 18.44
CA ASP A 30 3.80 -5.79 18.39
C ASP A 30 3.77 -5.19 16.96
N ALA A 31 2.59 -5.22 16.34
CA ALA A 31 2.36 -4.76 14.99
C ALA A 31 1.23 -3.71 14.96
N THR A 32 1.33 -2.73 14.07
CA THR A 32 0.22 -1.79 13.85
C THR A 32 -0.87 -2.46 13.02
N ILE A 33 -2.07 -1.90 13.04
CA ILE A 33 -3.16 -2.38 12.18
C ILE A 33 -2.78 -2.38 10.69
N ASN A 34 -2.00 -1.39 10.25
CA ASN A 34 -1.54 -1.32 8.86
C ASN A 34 -0.57 -2.47 8.55
N ASP A 35 0.29 -2.86 9.48
CA ASP A 35 1.21 -3.99 9.28
C ASP A 35 0.43 -5.31 9.14
N VAL A 36 -0.62 -5.50 9.97
CA VAL A 36 -1.53 -6.65 9.86
C VAL A 36 -2.24 -6.67 8.51
N ALA A 37 -2.78 -5.54 8.05
CA ALA A 37 -3.44 -5.43 6.75
C ALA A 37 -2.48 -5.76 5.60
N LEU A 38 -1.24 -5.24 5.65
CA LEU A 38 -0.21 -5.53 4.66
C LEU A 38 0.21 -7.00 4.66
N ALA A 39 0.31 -7.64 5.82
CA ALA A 39 0.58 -9.08 5.92
C ALA A 39 -0.54 -9.94 5.31
N ILE A 40 -1.81 -9.53 5.47
CA ILE A 40 -2.97 -10.17 4.83
C ILE A 40 -2.89 -10.01 3.30
N ILE A 41 -2.62 -8.80 2.81
CA ILE A 41 -2.46 -8.52 1.38
C ILE A 41 -1.31 -9.36 0.80
N GLY A 42 -0.16 -9.39 1.48
CA GLY A 42 0.99 -10.20 1.10
C GLY A 42 0.67 -11.69 1.05
N GLY A 43 -0.05 -12.23 2.05
CA GLY A 43 -0.49 -13.62 2.04
C GLY A 43 -1.47 -13.95 0.91
N GLY A 44 -2.38 -13.03 0.59
CA GLY A 44 -3.29 -13.16 -0.55
C GLY A 44 -2.55 -13.18 -1.88
N LEU A 45 -1.62 -12.25 -2.08
CA LEU A 45 -0.82 -12.15 -3.31
C LEU A 45 0.16 -13.31 -3.46
N ARG A 46 0.77 -13.78 -2.38
CA ARG A 46 1.62 -14.97 -2.40
C ARG A 46 0.85 -16.14 -2.99
N ARG A 47 -0.29 -16.50 -2.37
CA ARG A 47 -1.12 -17.62 -2.82
C ARG A 47 -1.58 -17.45 -4.27
N PHE A 48 -2.08 -16.28 -4.63
CA PHE A 48 -2.53 -15.99 -6.00
C PHE A 48 -1.41 -16.16 -7.03
N LEU A 49 -0.19 -15.67 -6.76
CA LEU A 49 0.92 -15.80 -7.70
C LEU A 49 1.50 -17.22 -7.72
N ASP A 50 1.46 -17.93 -6.60
CA ASP A 50 1.89 -19.33 -6.49
C ASP A 50 0.98 -20.26 -7.30
N GLU A 51 -0.34 -20.10 -7.18
CA GLU A 51 -1.35 -20.82 -7.98
C GLU A 51 -1.17 -20.60 -9.50
N LEU A 52 -0.57 -19.48 -9.91
CA LEU A 52 -0.27 -19.15 -11.30
C LEU A 52 1.14 -19.57 -11.73
N GLY A 53 1.93 -20.21 -10.86
CA GLY A 53 3.34 -20.56 -11.14
C GLY A 53 4.24 -19.34 -11.38
N ALA A 54 3.88 -18.20 -10.80
CA ALA A 54 4.49 -16.89 -11.07
C ALA A 54 4.91 -16.14 -9.80
N LEU A 55 5.00 -16.84 -8.66
CA LEU A 55 5.51 -16.30 -7.41
C LEU A 55 7.00 -15.96 -7.56
N PRO A 56 7.41 -14.69 -7.37
CA PRO A 56 8.83 -14.33 -7.44
C PRO A 56 9.60 -14.84 -6.21
N ASN A 57 10.91 -15.06 -6.38
CA ASN A 57 11.81 -15.45 -5.28
C ASN A 57 12.02 -14.35 -4.24
N LYS A 58 11.75 -13.08 -4.58
CA LYS A 58 11.86 -11.93 -3.68
C LYS A 58 10.46 -11.43 -3.33
N SER A 59 10.29 -10.92 -2.11
CA SER A 59 9.04 -10.25 -1.72
C SER A 59 8.63 -9.17 -2.72
N LEU A 60 7.32 -9.08 -2.97
CA LEU A 60 6.73 -7.90 -3.59
C LEU A 60 6.98 -6.66 -2.71
N ILE A 61 7.17 -5.53 -3.38
CA ILE A 61 7.36 -4.20 -2.80
C ILE A 61 6.05 -3.43 -2.93
N VAL A 62 5.59 -2.84 -1.84
CA VAL A 62 4.43 -1.96 -1.76
C VAL A 62 4.86 -0.51 -1.62
N VAL A 63 4.16 0.38 -2.31
CA VAL A 63 4.24 1.82 -2.06
C VAL A 63 3.13 2.24 -1.09
N LEU A 64 3.50 2.96 -0.04
CA LEU A 64 2.61 3.41 1.02
C LEU A 64 2.66 4.94 1.12
N PRO A 65 1.57 5.64 0.78
CA PRO A 65 1.45 7.05 1.09
C PRO A 65 1.37 7.25 2.60
N VAL A 66 2.16 8.16 3.15
CA VAL A 66 2.16 8.51 4.57
C VAL A 66 1.94 9.99 4.75
N ASN A 67 1.10 10.35 5.72
CA ASN A 67 0.85 11.73 6.07
C ASN A 67 2.09 12.30 6.79
N VAL A 68 2.60 13.43 6.33
CA VAL A 68 3.78 14.11 6.90
C VAL A 68 3.44 15.48 7.49
N ARG A 69 2.16 15.70 7.78
CA ARG A 69 1.68 16.94 8.37
C ARG A 69 2.08 17.07 9.84
N PRO A 70 2.54 18.26 10.30
CA PRO A 70 2.56 18.60 11.71
C PRO A 70 1.17 18.49 12.33
N LYS A 71 1.06 18.10 13.61
CA LYS A 71 -0.23 17.92 14.28
C LYS A 71 -1.07 19.21 14.40
N ASP A 72 -0.44 20.38 14.29
CA ASP A 72 -1.05 21.69 14.60
C ASP A 72 -1.47 22.49 13.36
N ASP A 73 -1.55 21.87 12.19
CA ASP A 73 -1.89 22.54 10.94
C ASP A 73 -3.34 22.18 10.52
N GLU A 74 -4.22 23.19 10.48
CA GLU A 74 -5.68 23.05 10.24
C GLU A 74 -6.11 23.18 8.76
N GLY A 75 -5.23 23.62 7.85
CA GLY A 75 -5.54 23.78 6.42
C GLY A 75 -5.92 22.49 5.65
N GLY A 76 -6.27 22.59 4.38
CA GLY A 76 -6.42 21.44 3.46
C GLY A 76 -5.23 21.35 2.49
N GLY A 77 -4.73 20.15 2.18
CA GLY A 77 -3.70 19.96 1.14
C GLY A 77 -2.93 18.62 1.19
N ASN A 78 -2.40 18.20 0.04
CA ASN A 78 -1.67 16.93 -0.18
C ASN A 78 -0.23 16.94 0.38
N ALA A 79 -0.04 17.06 1.69
CA ALA A 79 1.27 16.83 2.33
C ALA A 79 1.49 15.32 2.54
N VAL A 80 1.59 14.58 1.43
CA VAL A 80 1.69 13.12 1.41
C VAL A 80 3.07 12.71 0.94
N ALA A 81 3.84 12.09 1.82
CA ALA A 81 5.10 11.45 1.49
C ALA A 81 4.88 9.99 1.13
N THR A 82 5.93 9.31 0.72
CA THR A 82 5.84 7.92 0.30
C THR A 82 6.97 7.09 0.91
N ILE A 83 6.62 5.90 1.40
CA ILE A 83 7.60 4.89 1.80
C ILE A 83 7.42 3.62 0.96
N LEU A 84 8.50 2.86 0.80
CA LEU A 84 8.48 1.52 0.22
C LEU A 84 8.68 0.49 1.32
N ALA A 85 7.91 -0.59 1.27
CA ALA A 85 8.04 -1.72 2.20
C ALA A 85 7.86 -3.05 1.46
N THR A 86 8.31 -4.15 2.06
CA THR A 86 8.08 -5.50 1.55
C THR A 86 6.78 -6.06 2.11
N LEU A 87 6.04 -6.83 1.30
CA LEU A 87 4.83 -7.55 1.72
C LEU A 87 5.10 -8.96 2.32
N GLY A 88 6.36 -9.39 2.37
CA GLY A 88 6.76 -10.73 2.83
C GLY A 88 6.15 -11.85 2.00
N THR A 89 5.99 -11.67 0.68
CA THR A 89 5.39 -12.69 -0.19
C THR A 89 6.29 -13.90 -0.41
N ASP A 90 7.57 -13.78 -0.11
CA ASP A 90 8.57 -14.84 -0.06
C ASP A 90 8.53 -15.66 1.25
N VAL A 91 7.91 -15.13 2.31
CA VAL A 91 7.70 -15.82 3.59
C VAL A 91 6.39 -16.62 3.57
N ALA A 92 6.45 -17.92 3.84
CA ALA A 92 5.26 -18.80 3.83
C ALA A 92 4.42 -18.68 5.12
N ASP A 93 5.08 -18.73 6.28
CA ASP A 93 4.44 -18.66 7.58
C ASP A 93 3.81 -17.28 7.83
N PRO A 94 2.53 -17.20 8.23
CA PRO A 94 1.84 -15.92 8.38
C PRO A 94 2.37 -15.05 9.54
N VAL A 95 2.87 -15.67 10.62
CA VAL A 95 3.41 -14.93 11.78
C VAL A 95 4.78 -14.35 11.44
N GLN A 96 5.65 -15.15 10.81
CA GLN A 96 6.94 -14.67 10.30
C GLN A 96 6.74 -13.60 9.22
N ARG A 97 5.73 -13.74 8.36
CA ARG A 97 5.38 -12.70 7.38
C ARG A 97 5.00 -11.39 8.06
N LEU A 98 4.14 -11.45 9.08
CA LEU A 98 3.76 -10.26 9.85
C LEU A 98 5.00 -9.59 10.47
N ALA A 99 5.88 -10.36 11.10
CA ALA A 99 7.13 -9.84 11.66
C ALA A 99 8.02 -9.18 10.59
N ALA A 100 8.19 -9.81 9.43
CA ALA A 100 8.99 -9.26 8.32
C ALA A 100 8.39 -7.96 7.75
N VAL A 101 7.07 -7.92 7.57
CA VAL A 101 6.34 -6.71 7.13
C VAL A 101 6.50 -5.60 8.16
N THR A 102 6.26 -5.87 9.44
CA THR A 102 6.41 -4.89 10.53
C THR A 102 7.84 -4.34 10.60
N ALA A 103 8.86 -5.20 10.46
CA ALA A 103 10.26 -4.76 10.44
C ALA A 103 10.53 -3.83 9.23
N SER A 104 10.04 -4.19 8.05
CA SER A 104 10.20 -3.40 6.83
C SER A 104 9.52 -2.03 6.92
N THR A 105 8.27 -1.97 7.39
CA THR A 105 7.54 -0.71 7.54
C THR A 105 8.16 0.18 8.62
N ARG A 106 8.64 -0.39 9.73
CA ARG A 106 9.37 0.35 10.78
C ARG A 106 10.66 0.96 10.24
N ALA A 107 11.47 0.17 9.51
CA ALA A 107 12.70 0.66 8.91
C ALA A 107 12.43 1.81 7.91
N ALA A 108 11.43 1.65 7.04
CA ALA A 108 11.07 2.67 6.06
C ALA A 108 10.55 3.97 6.73
N LYS A 109 9.74 3.85 7.78
CA LYS A 109 9.31 5.01 8.58
C LYS A 109 10.46 5.65 9.36
N ALA A 110 11.41 4.86 9.86
CA ALA A 110 12.55 5.37 10.62
C ALA A 110 13.45 6.28 9.76
N GLN A 111 13.58 6.01 8.46
CA GLN A 111 14.31 6.88 7.53
C GLN A 111 13.75 8.30 7.47
N LEU A 112 12.44 8.48 7.69
CA LEU A 112 11.81 9.79 7.67
C LEU A 112 11.89 10.54 9.01
N ARG A 113 12.18 9.86 10.13
CA ARG A 113 12.07 10.45 11.48
C ARG A 113 13.06 11.58 11.76
N SER A 114 14.22 11.57 11.09
CA SER A 114 15.26 12.57 11.27
C SER A 114 15.20 13.70 10.23
N MET A 115 14.20 13.70 9.36
CA MET A 115 14.06 14.65 8.26
C MET A 115 13.00 15.69 8.60
N ASP A 116 13.22 16.94 8.19
CA ASP A 116 12.15 17.93 8.16
C ASP A 116 11.20 17.68 6.98
N LYS A 117 10.12 18.46 6.92
CA LYS A 117 9.07 18.30 5.91
C LYS A 117 9.61 18.38 4.48
N ASP A 118 10.46 19.36 4.19
CA ASP A 118 10.98 19.60 2.84
C ASP A 118 11.95 18.49 2.42
N ALA A 119 12.78 18.02 3.36
CA ALA A 119 13.64 16.86 3.17
C ALA A 119 12.83 15.58 2.91
N ILE A 120 11.72 15.36 3.62
CA ILE A 120 10.84 14.19 3.38
C ILE A 120 10.20 14.26 1.98
N LEU A 121 9.76 15.44 1.55
CA LEU A 121 9.18 15.64 0.22
C LEU A 121 10.23 15.41 -0.88
N ALA A 122 11.44 15.97 -0.72
CA ALA A 122 12.55 15.76 -1.65
C ALA A 122 12.97 14.29 -1.70
N TYR A 123 13.07 13.62 -0.55
CA TYR A 123 13.36 12.19 -0.45
C TYR A 123 12.30 11.36 -1.17
N SER A 124 11.02 11.64 -0.94
CA SER A 124 9.90 10.94 -1.59
C SER A 124 9.92 11.14 -3.11
N ALA A 125 10.23 12.35 -3.58
CA ALA A 125 10.37 12.64 -5.01
C ALA A 125 11.52 11.85 -5.63
N ALA A 126 12.68 11.80 -4.96
CA ALA A 126 13.83 11.02 -5.42
C ALA A 126 13.53 9.50 -5.44
N LEU A 127 12.85 8.99 -4.41
CA LEU A 127 12.43 7.60 -4.31
C LEU A 127 11.47 7.20 -5.44
N MET A 128 10.60 8.12 -5.85
CA MET A 128 9.59 7.90 -6.89
C MET A 128 10.06 8.27 -8.31
N ALA A 129 11.21 8.91 -8.47
CA ALA A 129 11.73 9.32 -9.78
C ALA A 129 11.85 8.14 -10.79
N PRO A 130 12.34 6.94 -10.40
CA PRO A 130 12.37 5.80 -11.33
C PRO A 130 10.99 5.34 -11.76
N TYR A 131 9.96 5.49 -10.91
CA TYR A 131 8.58 5.17 -11.27
C TYR A 131 8.04 6.13 -12.35
N GLY A 132 8.38 7.42 -12.29
CA GLY A 132 8.04 8.39 -13.34
C GLY A 132 8.56 7.96 -14.72
N VAL A 133 9.80 7.47 -14.78
CA VAL A 133 10.39 6.94 -16.02
C VAL A 133 9.67 5.67 -16.47
N GLN A 134 9.39 4.74 -15.55
CA GLN A 134 8.66 3.49 -15.85
C GLN A 134 7.25 3.75 -16.41
N LEU A 135 6.56 4.75 -15.87
CA LEU A 135 5.23 5.16 -16.36
C LEU A 135 5.31 5.69 -17.80
N ALA A 136 6.28 6.56 -18.09
CA ALA A 136 6.50 7.09 -19.44
C ALA A 136 6.83 5.97 -20.45
N SER A 137 7.71 5.03 -20.09
CA SER A 137 8.03 3.88 -20.95
C SER A 137 6.81 2.99 -21.22
N THR A 138 5.96 2.77 -20.20
CA THR A 138 4.76 1.94 -20.38
C THR A 138 3.74 2.60 -21.32
N LEU A 139 3.64 3.94 -21.30
CA LEU A 139 2.79 4.69 -22.22
C LEU A 139 3.25 4.58 -23.68
N SER A 140 4.57 4.51 -23.92
CA SER A 140 5.14 4.28 -25.25
C SER A 140 5.17 2.80 -25.66
N GLY A 141 4.71 1.89 -24.79
CA GLY A 141 4.72 0.43 -25.04
C GLY A 141 6.10 -0.22 -24.87
N VAL A 142 7.09 0.52 -24.39
CA VAL A 142 8.44 0.02 -24.14
C VAL A 142 8.54 -0.45 -22.69
N LYS A 143 8.93 -1.71 -22.48
CA LYS A 143 9.17 -2.20 -21.12
C LYS A 143 10.50 -1.63 -20.60
N PRO A 144 10.53 -1.05 -19.39
CA PRO A 144 11.78 -0.59 -18.80
C PRO A 144 12.79 -1.76 -18.65
N PRO A 145 14.10 -1.53 -18.89
CA PRO A 145 15.11 -2.59 -18.82
C PRO A 145 15.54 -2.92 -17.38
N TRP A 146 15.02 -2.22 -16.38
CA TRP A 146 15.27 -2.42 -14.95
C TRP A 146 14.01 -2.89 -14.20
N PRO A 147 14.15 -3.48 -12.99
CA PRO A 147 13.02 -3.84 -12.15
C PRO A 147 12.10 -2.64 -11.85
N TYR A 148 10.79 -2.91 -11.71
CA TYR A 148 9.83 -1.90 -11.27
C TYR A 148 10.10 -1.45 -9.83
N THR A 149 9.84 -0.17 -9.55
CA THR A 149 10.13 0.44 -8.23
C THR A 149 9.29 -0.21 -7.12
N PHE A 150 8.05 -0.54 -7.42
CA PHE A 150 7.11 -1.23 -6.53
C PHE A 150 6.07 -1.98 -7.35
N ASN A 151 5.40 -2.96 -6.75
CA ASN A 151 4.45 -3.85 -7.40
C ASN A 151 2.99 -3.37 -7.36
N LEU A 152 2.63 -2.64 -6.30
CA LEU A 152 1.29 -2.16 -6.02
C LEU A 152 1.31 -0.98 -5.04
N CYS A 153 0.23 -0.22 -5.04
CA CYS A 153 -0.04 0.82 -4.04
C CYS A 153 -1.04 0.31 -3.01
N VAL A 154 -0.74 0.56 -1.74
CA VAL A 154 -1.69 0.39 -0.63
C VAL A 154 -1.83 1.73 0.08
N SER A 155 -3.02 2.34 -0.01
CA SER A 155 -3.37 3.56 0.73
C SER A 155 -4.28 3.23 1.91
N ASN A 156 -4.25 4.07 2.94
CA ASN A 156 -5.21 4.02 4.05
C ASN A 156 -5.86 5.40 4.15
N VAL A 157 -7.17 5.45 3.99
CA VAL A 157 -7.97 6.67 4.16
C VAL A 157 -8.83 6.49 5.40
N PRO A 158 -8.53 7.19 6.51
CA PRO A 158 -9.31 7.09 7.73
C PRO A 158 -10.80 7.34 7.46
N GLY A 159 -11.63 6.39 7.88
CA GLY A 159 -13.08 6.52 7.83
C GLY A 159 -13.61 7.40 8.97
N PRO A 160 -14.92 7.76 8.92
CA PRO A 160 -15.57 8.46 10.02
C PRO A 160 -15.58 7.62 11.30
N GLU A 161 -15.44 8.27 12.45
CA GLU A 161 -15.52 7.61 13.77
C GLU A 161 -16.98 7.27 14.13
N ASP A 162 -17.91 8.12 13.69
CA ASP A 162 -19.35 7.97 13.93
C ASP A 162 -20.08 7.31 12.77
N VAL A 163 -21.20 6.67 13.10
CA VAL A 163 -22.14 6.14 12.10
C VAL A 163 -22.80 7.30 11.35
N LEU A 164 -22.59 7.35 10.04
CA LEU A 164 -23.20 8.38 9.18
C LEU A 164 -24.56 7.97 8.65
N TYR A 165 -25.39 8.96 8.31
CA TYR A 165 -26.72 8.79 7.73
C TYR A 165 -26.92 9.75 6.55
N LEU A 166 -27.67 9.30 5.53
CA LEU A 166 -28.15 10.12 4.42
C LEU A 166 -29.67 10.07 4.38
N GLY A 167 -30.34 11.18 4.68
CA GLY A 167 -31.81 11.27 4.68
C GLY A 167 -32.49 10.22 5.59
N GLY A 168 -31.87 9.90 6.74
CA GLY A 168 -32.34 8.87 7.67
C GLY A 168 -31.86 7.45 7.35
N SER A 169 -31.22 7.20 6.20
CA SER A 169 -30.64 5.90 5.85
C SER A 169 -29.23 5.76 6.41
N ARG A 170 -28.95 4.69 7.16
CA ARG A 170 -27.63 4.41 7.76
C ARG A 170 -26.61 4.04 6.67
N MET A 171 -25.41 4.60 6.75
CA MET A 171 -24.28 4.15 5.93
C MET A 171 -23.72 2.83 6.49
N GLU A 172 -23.82 1.75 5.72
CA GLU A 172 -23.34 0.41 6.13
C GLU A 172 -21.86 0.20 5.83
N ALA A 173 -21.36 0.78 4.73
CA ALA A 173 -19.97 0.66 4.31
C ALA A 173 -19.58 1.81 3.38
N SER A 174 -18.31 2.19 3.43
CA SER A 174 -17.67 3.05 2.45
C SER A 174 -16.49 2.29 1.84
N TYR A 175 -16.43 2.22 0.52
CA TYR A 175 -15.33 1.56 -0.17
C TYR A 175 -14.71 2.53 -1.18
N PRO A 176 -13.54 3.11 -0.87
CA PRO A 176 -12.87 4.01 -1.80
C PRO A 176 -12.40 3.25 -3.06
N VAL A 177 -12.56 3.89 -4.21
CA VAL A 177 -12.04 3.41 -5.49
C VAL A 177 -10.93 4.34 -5.93
N SER A 178 -9.69 3.87 -5.80
CA SER A 178 -8.48 4.62 -6.16
C SER A 178 -8.09 4.44 -7.63
N LEU A 179 -7.29 5.38 -8.14
CA LEU A 179 -6.72 5.29 -9.49
C LEU A 179 -5.78 4.08 -9.63
N VAL A 180 -5.87 3.41 -10.78
CA VAL A 180 -4.86 2.46 -11.27
C VAL A 180 -4.20 3.02 -12.51
N ALA A 181 -2.86 2.99 -12.54
CA ALA A 181 -2.07 3.43 -13.69
C ALA A 181 -1.55 2.24 -14.50
N HIS A 182 -1.07 2.49 -15.72
CA HIS A 182 -0.34 1.47 -16.45
C HIS A 182 0.88 0.99 -15.63
N SER A 183 1.23 -0.29 -15.76
CA SER A 183 2.23 -0.95 -14.91
C SER A 183 1.85 -1.07 -13.42
N GLN A 184 0.59 -0.81 -13.05
CA GLN A 184 0.02 -1.08 -11.72
C GLN A 184 -1.37 -1.72 -11.85
N ALA A 185 -1.41 -3.03 -12.07
CA ALA A 185 -2.67 -3.75 -12.27
C ALA A 185 -3.50 -3.94 -10.98
N LEU A 186 -2.94 -3.62 -9.81
CA LEU A 186 -3.61 -3.73 -8.52
C LEU A 186 -3.35 -2.48 -7.67
N ASN A 187 -4.42 -1.95 -7.09
CA ASN A 187 -4.39 -0.98 -6.01
C ASN A 187 -5.29 -1.49 -4.89
N VAL A 188 -4.90 -1.28 -3.64
CA VAL A 188 -5.72 -1.56 -2.47
C VAL A 188 -5.85 -0.27 -1.66
N THR A 189 -7.08 0.07 -1.27
CA THR A 189 -7.31 1.13 -0.28
C THR A 189 -7.97 0.51 0.95
N LEU A 190 -7.40 0.83 2.11
CA LEU A 190 -7.87 0.48 3.45
C LEU A 190 -8.73 1.61 4.00
#